data_AF-A0A9X0HUJ3-F1
#
_entry.id   AF-A0A9X0HUJ3-F1
#
_cell.length_a   1.000
_cell.length_b   1.000
_cell.length_c   1.000
_cell.angle_alpha   90.00
_cell.angle_beta   90.00
_cell.angle_gamma   90.00
#
_symmetry.space_group_name_H-M   'P 1'
#
loop_
_entity.id
_entity.type
_entity.pdbx_description
1 polymer ?
#
loop_
_entity_poly.entity_id
_entity_poly.type
_entity_poly.pdbx_seq_one_letter_code
_entity_poly.pdbx_strand_id
1 'polypeptide(L)'
;MAARAVIPGKLSEALHAQARVLEAHMRALDPADADARRELDAYAALVTAHRDVADRLSGIAVEMADYRSLPMAAHDEAAMSDTAALRAFETFVRAESELANLLQELSQQDQAMLKTMRSAET
;
A
#
# COMPACT_ATOMS: atom_id res chain seq x y z
N MET A 1 -14.51 10.02 -9.14
CA MET A 1 -13.63 9.73 -7.99
C MET A 1 -13.89 8.36 -7.35
N ALA A 2 -15.14 8.01 -7.00
CA ALA A 2 -15.53 6.70 -6.43
C ALA A 2 -15.01 5.47 -7.20
N ALA A 3 -14.91 5.54 -8.53
CA ALA A 3 -14.36 4.47 -9.36
C ALA A 3 -12.92 4.05 -8.99
N ARG A 4 -12.19 4.90 -8.28
CA ARG A 4 -10.79 4.70 -7.89
C ARG A 4 -10.61 4.02 -6.53
N ALA A 5 -11.70 3.56 -5.90
CA ALA A 5 -11.69 2.81 -4.64
C ALA A 5 -10.73 1.60 -4.62
N VAL A 6 -10.41 1.05 -5.79
CA VAL A 6 -9.47 -0.08 -5.93
C VAL A 6 -8.05 0.25 -5.45
N ILE A 7 -7.61 1.50 -5.56
CA ILE A 7 -6.25 1.92 -5.19
C ILE A 7 -6.00 1.77 -3.68
N PRO A 8 -6.77 2.42 -2.79
CA PRO A 8 -6.58 2.23 -1.36
C PRO A 8 -6.78 0.77 -0.93
N GLY A 9 -7.70 0.03 -1.58
CA GLY A 9 -7.88 -1.41 -1.32
C GLY A 9 -6.62 -2.23 -1.61
N LYS A 10 -5.98 -2.02 -2.76
CA LYS A 10 -4.74 -2.74 -3.12
C LYS A 10 -3.55 -2.36 -2.25
N LEU A 11 -3.45 -1.09 -1.86
CA LEU A 11 -2.43 -0.64 -0.91
C LEU A 11 -2.64 -1.26 0.48
N SER A 12 -3.89 -1.40 0.93
CA SER A 12 -4.23 -2.12 2.16
C SER A 12 -3.75 -3.56 2.14
N GLU A 13 -4.10 -4.31 1.07
CA GLU A 13 -3.66 -5.70 0.89
C GLU A 13 -2.12 -5.83 0.94
N ALA A 14 -1.40 -4.93 0.25
CA ALA A 14 0.05 -4.94 0.21
C ALA A 14 0.68 -4.68 1.59
N LEU A 15 0.18 -3.70 2.35
CA LEU A 15 0.72 -3.37 3.68
C LEU A 15 0.40 -4.47 4.72
N HIS A 16 -0.77 -5.10 4.66
CA HIS A 16 -1.07 -6.29 5.48
C HIS A 16 -0.14 -7.45 5.15
N ALA A 17 0.16 -7.68 3.87
CA ALA A 17 1.13 -8.69 3.46
C ALA A 17 2.54 -8.37 3.94
N GLN A 18 2.97 -7.11 3.85
CA GLN A 18 4.28 -6.66 4.35
C GLN A 18 4.41 -6.87 5.86
N ALA A 19 3.37 -6.55 6.63
CA ALA A 19 3.34 -6.82 8.08
C ALA A 19 3.56 -8.30 8.38
N ARG A 20 2.94 -9.21 7.61
CA ARG A 20 3.13 -10.65 7.76
C ARG A 20 4.54 -11.12 7.41
N VAL A 21 5.18 -10.51 6.40
CA VAL A 21 6.58 -10.80 6.06
C VAL A 21 7.49 -10.39 7.22
N LEU A 22 7.29 -9.20 7.79
CA LEU A 22 8.05 -8.74 8.96
C LEU A 22 7.86 -9.68 10.18
N GLU A 23 6.63 -10.11 10.46
CA GLU A 23 6.37 -11.05 11.54
C GLU A 23 7.05 -12.41 11.33
N ALA A 24 7.07 -12.92 10.09
CA ALA A 24 7.75 -14.15 9.77
C ALA A 24 9.26 -14.00 9.95
N HIS A 25 9.83 -12.88 9.51
CA HIS A 25 11.24 -12.54 9.70
C HIS A 25 11.61 -12.48 11.19
N MET A 26 10.80 -11.80 12.00
CA MET A 26 11.03 -11.70 13.46
C MET A 26 11.14 -13.07 14.15
N ARG A 27 10.47 -14.12 13.64
CA ARG A 27 10.55 -15.47 14.21
C ARG A 27 11.90 -16.16 13.98
N ALA A 28 12.70 -15.67 13.04
CA ALA A 28 14.03 -16.19 12.78
C ALA A 28 15.11 -15.58 13.69
N LEU A 29 14.78 -14.53 14.45
CA LEU A 29 15.70 -13.85 15.34
C LEU A 29 15.83 -14.58 16.69
N ASP A 30 17.06 -14.69 17.21
CA ASP A 30 17.32 -15.26 18.54
C ASP A 30 16.94 -14.26 19.64
N PRO A 31 15.92 -14.53 20.48
CA PRO A 31 15.51 -13.61 21.52
C PRO A 31 16.53 -13.43 22.66
N ALA A 32 17.54 -14.31 22.76
CA ALA A 32 18.63 -14.20 23.72
C ALA A 32 19.75 -13.25 23.25
N ASP A 33 19.80 -12.92 21.96
CA ASP A 33 20.73 -11.93 21.42
C ASP A 33 20.21 -10.50 21.66
N ALA A 34 21.04 -9.67 22.28
CA ALA A 34 20.71 -8.29 22.59
C ALA A 34 20.54 -7.42 21.33
N ASP A 35 21.23 -7.76 20.24
CA ASP A 35 21.10 -7.06 18.96
C ASP A 35 19.78 -7.44 18.27
N ALA A 36 19.46 -8.73 18.27
CA ALA A 36 18.17 -9.24 17.81
C ALA A 36 16.99 -8.65 18.59
N ARG A 37 17.14 -8.39 19.90
CA ARG A 37 16.09 -7.75 20.71
C ARG A 37 15.73 -6.35 20.22
N ARG A 38 16.73 -5.55 19.81
CA ARG A 38 16.49 -4.21 19.26
C ARG A 38 15.75 -4.28 17.93
N GLU A 39 16.08 -5.26 17.09
CA GLU A 39 15.39 -5.49 15.82
C GLU A 39 13.94 -5.97 16.03
N LEU A 40 13.72 -6.88 16.97
CA LEU A 40 12.37 -7.35 17.35
C LEU A 40 11.47 -6.20 17.80
N ASP A 41 11.96 -5.32 18.68
CA ASP A 41 11.19 -4.18 19.17
C ASP A 41 10.87 -3.18 18.04
N ALA A 42 11.85 -2.89 17.18
CA ALA A 42 11.66 -2.00 16.03
C ALA A 42 10.64 -2.57 15.03
N TYR A 43 10.73 -3.86 14.71
CA TYR A 43 9.86 -4.48 13.73
C TYR A 43 8.46 -4.73 14.27
N ALA A 44 8.29 -4.98 15.57
CA ALA A 44 6.98 -5.02 16.22
C ALA A 44 6.22 -3.69 16.06
N ALA A 45 6.92 -2.56 16.23
CA ALA A 45 6.34 -1.24 16.00
C ALA A 45 5.94 -1.03 14.53
N LEU A 46 6.79 -1.46 13.59
CA LEU A 46 6.48 -1.38 12.16
C LEU A 46 5.29 -2.26 11.76
N VAL A 47 5.19 -3.48 12.29
CA VAL A 47 4.07 -4.40 12.04
C VAL A 47 2.76 -3.74 12.47
N THR A 48 2.73 -3.13 13.66
CA THR A 48 1.57 -2.42 14.17
C THR A 48 1.19 -1.26 13.24
N ALA A 49 2.16 -0.41 12.89
CA ALA A 49 1.92 0.74 12.01
C ALA A 49 1.41 0.34 10.62
N HIS A 50 1.95 -0.74 10.03
CA HIS A 50 1.49 -1.24 8.73
C HIS A 50 0.03 -1.69 8.78
N ARG A 51 -0.37 -2.42 9.83
CA ARG A 51 -1.75 -2.87 10.02
C ARG A 51 -2.71 -1.69 10.19
N ASP A 52 -2.36 -0.73 11.05
CA ASP A 52 -3.20 0.44 11.29
C ASP A 52 -3.43 1.24 10.00
N VAL A 53 -2.38 1.46 9.20
CA VAL A 53 -2.50 2.15 7.91
C VAL A 53 -3.30 1.31 6.92
N ALA A 54 -3.06 0.00 6.84
CA ALA A 54 -3.78 -0.89 5.96
C ALA A 54 -5.29 -0.90 6.27
N ASP A 55 -5.69 -0.94 7.54
CA ASP A 55 -7.09 -0.94 7.95
C ASP A 55 -7.78 0.39 7.59
N ARG A 56 -7.09 1.52 7.78
CA ARG A 56 -7.60 2.84 7.36
C ARG A 56 -7.78 2.92 5.84
N LEU A 57 -6.82 2.39 5.06
CA LEU A 57 -6.93 2.33 3.61
C LEU A 57 -8.10 1.44 3.16
N SER A 58 -8.31 0.30 3.82
CA SER A 58 -9.46 -0.57 3.55
C SER A 58 -10.79 0.15 3.81
N GLY A 59 -10.89 0.87 4.94
CA GLY A 59 -12.07 1.69 5.26
C GLY A 59 -12.37 2.74 4.18
N ILE A 60 -11.35 3.48 3.73
CA ILE A 60 -11.48 4.46 2.63
C ILE A 60 -11.93 3.77 1.34
N ALA A 61 -11.39 2.58 1.02
CA ALA A 61 -11.77 1.84 -0.17
C ALA A 61 -13.26 1.44 -0.14
N VAL A 62 -13.76 1.00 1.02
CA VAL A 62 -15.17 0.67 1.22
C VAL A 62 -16.05 1.91 1.05
N GLU A 63 -15.74 3.00 1.75
CA GLU A 63 -16.52 4.24 1.64
C GLU A 63 -16.56 4.76 0.20
N MET A 64 -15.41 4.78 -0.50
CA MET A 64 -15.35 5.20 -1.90
C MET A 64 -16.14 4.27 -2.83
N ALA A 65 -16.18 2.97 -2.55
CA ALA A 65 -16.96 2.02 -3.33
C ALA A 65 -18.46 2.25 -3.15
N ASP A 66 -18.90 2.52 -1.92
CA ASP A 66 -20.30 2.83 -1.60
C ASP A 66 -20.78 4.12 -2.30
N TYR A 67 -19.88 5.07 -2.51
CA TYR A 67 -20.18 6.29 -3.26
C TYR A 67 -20.43 6.08 -4.76
N ARG A 68 -20.20 4.89 -5.33
CA ARG A 68 -20.47 4.61 -6.75
C ARG A 68 -21.96 4.68 -7.10
N SER A 69 -22.84 4.41 -6.16
CA SER A 69 -24.29 4.48 -6.36
C SER A 69 -24.88 5.86 -6.09
N LEU A 70 -24.05 6.86 -5.72
CA LEU A 70 -24.56 8.21 -5.49
C LEU A 70 -25.06 8.83 -6.80
N PRO A 71 -26.20 9.54 -6.77
CA PRO A 71 -26.67 10.27 -7.93
C PRO A 71 -25.67 11.37 -8.28
N MET A 72 -25.35 11.48 -9.58
CA MET A 72 -24.48 12.54 -10.06
C MET A 72 -25.24 13.87 -10.03
N ALA A 73 -24.85 14.76 -9.13
CA ALA A 73 -25.37 16.13 -9.11
C ALA A 73 -24.84 16.93 -10.31
N ALA A 74 -25.48 18.07 -10.59
CA ALA A 74 -24.93 19.03 -11.53
C ALA A 74 -23.56 19.53 -11.02
N HIS A 75 -22.56 19.51 -11.90
CA HIS A 75 -21.23 20.04 -11.62
C HIS A 75 -21.07 21.38 -12.34
N ASP A 76 -20.29 22.28 -11.75
CA ASP A 76 -19.82 23.49 -12.44
C ASP A 76 -18.65 23.11 -13.36
N GLU A 77 -18.93 23.00 -14.65
CA GLU A 77 -17.96 22.63 -15.68
C GLU A 77 -16.79 23.63 -15.78
N ALA A 78 -17.03 24.91 -15.50
CA ALA A 78 -15.97 25.93 -15.52
C ALA A 78 -15.01 25.73 -14.35
N ALA A 79 -15.53 25.41 -13.17
CA ALA A 79 -14.70 25.08 -12.01
C ALA A 79 -13.96 23.74 -12.20
N MET A 80 -14.59 22.73 -12.80
CA MET A 80 -13.94 21.43 -13.07
C MET A 80 -12.80 21.51 -14.09
N SER A 81 -12.84 22.51 -14.97
CA SER A 81 -11.84 22.72 -16.03
C SER A 81 -10.87 23.86 -15.75
N ASP A 82 -10.91 24.44 -14.54
CA ASP A 82 -9.99 25.49 -14.17
C ASP A 82 -8.54 24.98 -14.03
N THR A 83 -7.59 25.92 -14.04
CA THR A 83 -6.17 25.60 -13.97
C THR A 83 -5.79 24.84 -12.69
N ALA A 84 -6.49 25.07 -11.57
CA ALA A 84 -6.18 24.40 -10.30
C ALA A 84 -6.66 22.94 -10.30
N ALA A 85 -7.87 22.69 -10.79
CA ALA A 85 -8.43 21.35 -10.96
C ALA A 85 -7.56 20.51 -11.92
N LEU A 86 -7.16 21.09 -13.06
CA LEU A 86 -6.26 20.44 -14.01
C LEU A 86 -4.90 20.08 -13.36
N ARG A 87 -4.25 21.03 -12.67
CA ARG A 87 -2.96 20.78 -12.01
C ARG A 87 -3.04 19.73 -10.90
N ALA A 88 -4.13 19.71 -10.15
CA ALA A 88 -4.36 18.68 -9.14
C ALA A 88 -4.44 17.30 -9.79
N PHE A 89 -5.17 17.17 -10.89
CA PHE A 89 -5.28 15.90 -11.61
C PHE A 89 -3.97 15.49 -12.30
N GLU A 90 -3.21 16.42 -12.88
CA GLU A 90 -1.88 16.16 -13.44
C GLU A 90 -0.91 15.63 -12.37
N THR A 91 -0.91 16.23 -11.19
CA THR A 91 -0.09 15.79 -10.06
C THR A 91 -0.46 14.37 -9.64
N PHE A 92 -1.76 14.09 -9.57
CA PHE A 92 -2.26 12.75 -9.27
C PHE A 92 -1.82 11.72 -10.33
N VAL A 93 -2.01 12.01 -11.63
CA VAL A 93 -1.64 11.11 -12.73
C VAL A 93 -0.13 10.82 -12.72
N ARG A 94 0.70 11.83 -12.43
CA ARG A 94 2.14 11.65 -12.28
C ARG A 94 2.48 10.71 -11.13
N ALA A 95 1.91 10.94 -9.94
CA ALA A 95 2.15 10.10 -8.78
C ALA A 95 1.72 8.64 -9.00
N GLU A 96 0.58 8.42 -9.68
CA GLU A 96 0.12 7.08 -10.06
C GLU A 96 1.11 6.39 -11.00
N SER A 97 1.63 7.10 -12.00
CA SER A 97 2.59 6.54 -12.95
C SER A 97 3.93 6.19 -12.29
N GLU A 98 4.42 7.07 -11.42
CA GLU A 98 5.66 6.84 -10.65
C GLU A 98 5.52 5.62 -9.73
N LEU A 99 4.39 5.50 -9.03
CA LEU A 99 4.11 4.36 -8.16
C LEU A 99 4.00 3.05 -8.95
N ALA A 100 3.33 3.06 -10.11
CA ALA A 100 3.21 1.88 -10.95
C ALA A 100 4.58 1.36 -11.42
N ASN A 101 5.47 2.26 -11.86
CA ASN A 101 6.83 1.90 -12.26
C ASN A 101 7.63 1.31 -11.09
N LEU A 102 7.58 1.96 -9.91
CA LEU A 102 8.25 1.48 -8.71
C LEU A 102 7.78 0.07 -8.31
N LEU A 103 6.47 -0.16 -8.27
CA LEU A 103 5.91 -1.47 -7.92
C LEU A 103 6.29 -2.55 -8.94
N GLN A 104 6.39 -2.20 -10.22
CA GLN A 104 6.84 -3.13 -11.25
C GLN A 104 8.30 -3.54 -11.06
N GLU A 105 9.19 -2.61 -10.73
CA GLU A 105 10.61 -2.87 -10.45
C GLU A 105 10.77 -3.72 -9.18
N LEU A 106 10.11 -3.34 -8.09
CA LEU A 106 10.16 -4.08 -6.82
C LEU A 106 9.63 -5.51 -6.98
N SER A 107 8.50 -5.68 -7.68
CA SER A 107 7.93 -7.01 -7.93
C SER A 107 8.89 -7.95 -8.66
N GLN A 108 9.70 -7.44 -9.61
CA GLN A 108 10.72 -8.25 -10.28
C GLN A 108 11.82 -8.70 -9.31
N GLN A 109 12.25 -7.82 -8.41
CA GLN A 109 13.25 -8.13 -7.38
C GLN A 109 12.70 -9.16 -6.37
N ASP A 110 11.46 -8.97 -5.91
CA ASP A 110 10.80 -9.86 -4.97
C ASP A 110 10.56 -11.25 -5.56
N GLN A 111 10.20 -11.33 -6.84
CA GLN A 111 10.08 -12.61 -7.55
C GLN A 111 11.41 -13.35 -7.67
N ALA A 112 12.51 -12.62 -7.93
CA ALA A 112 13.85 -13.20 -7.95
C ALA A 112 14.25 -13.71 -6.56
N MET A 113 13.98 -12.94 -5.50
CA MET A 113 14.22 -13.35 -4.12
C MET A 113 13.39 -14.60 -3.75
N LEU A 114 12.10 -14.60 -4.08
CA LEU A 114 11.20 -15.73 -3.83
C LEU A 114 11.68 -17.02 -4.50
N LYS A 115 12.24 -16.91 -5.72
CA LYS A 115 12.85 -18.05 -6.40
C LYS A 115 14.07 -18.58 -5.64
N THR A 116 14.93 -17.69 -5.14
CA THR A 116 16.09 -18.06 -4.32
C THR A 116 15.67 -18.77 -3.03
N MET A 117 14.68 -18.23 -2.32
CA MET A 117 14.17 -18.83 -1.08
C MET A 117 13.64 -20.25 -1.31
N ARG A 118 12.86 -20.46 -2.38
CA ARG A 118 12.31 -21.79 -2.74
C ARG A 118 13.39 -22.80 -3.11
N SER A 119 14.47 -22.36 -3.74
CA SER A 119 15.60 -23.26 -4.05
C SER A 119 16.42 -23.65 -2.83
N ALA A 120 16.32 -22.89 -1.72
CA ALA A 120 17.00 -23.20 -0.47
C ALA A 120 16.20 -24.13 0.45
N GLU A 121 14.92 -24.36 0.15
CA GLU A 121 14.04 -25.32 0.87
C GLU A 121 14.27 -26.78 0.45
N THR A 122 15.05 -27.03 -0.61
CA THR A 122 15.42 -28.35 -1.15
C THR A 122 16.85 -28.74 -0.81
#